data_AF-A0A132T3J4-F1
#
_entry.id   AF-A0A132T3J4-F1
#
_cell.length_a   1.000
_cell.length_b   1.000
_cell.length_c   1.000
_cell.angle_alpha   90.00
_cell.angle_beta   90.00
_cell.angle_gamma   90.00
#
_symmetry.space_group_name_H-M   'P 1'
#
loop_
_entity.id
_entity.type
_entity.pdbx_description
1 polymer ?
#
loop_
_entity_poly.entity_id
_entity_poly.type
_entity_poly.pdbx_seq_one_letter_code
_entity_poly.pdbx_strand_id
1 'polypeptide(L)'
;MDGAVVVGVDIGNSTTEASVARVGPQGTIDYIGVALTHTTGVKGTVKNVDGVLKAVTWAAQDAGIGIDALDVVLLNEATPVISGLAMETITETIITESTMIGHDPRTPGGRGLGVGVIVDFASLSGLTGEQPVIALVPREIDFEDAAAGIEAATVRGVDVSAAILGNDDAVLVANRLSRRIPIIDEVSRIDAVPVGMLAAVEVAAPGQSIRTLSNAYGLATIFGLDADQTRVVSPVARALTGNRSAVVVRTPSGDLADRAIPAGSLELSGPNRVAVVDVSLGAADIMAEVERVGPLVDVAGESGTNAGGMIANVRQSMADLSKHDIGDVKITDLLAIDTQVPQEVRGGVAGEVALENAVALAAMVRTKESGMQAVADAIAERLRIAGAERVAALVGGVEAEMAVRGALTTPGTDRPLVVLDMGGGSTDAAVIGTDGAIDAVHLAGAGDLVTKLIDTELGLGNLELAEEIKRCPLGKAESFFHVRLENGTAQFFEKPLPATAFARVVTLSGQAMNPIPTRHSIDRIREVRRTAKQRVFVVNALRALRSIAPAGDLRRIGFVVLLGGCALDFEIPELIADALAPYGIVCGTGNVR
;
A
#
# COMPACT_ATOMS: atom_id res chain seq x y z
N MET A 1 5.53 6.70 -50.11
CA MET A 1 5.67 5.66 -49.06
C MET A 1 4.96 4.37 -49.44
N ASP A 2 4.28 4.28 -50.58
CA ASP A 2 3.66 3.03 -51.05
C ASP A 2 4.68 1.88 -51.10
N GLY A 3 4.37 0.80 -50.38
CA GLY A 3 5.22 -0.38 -50.20
C GLY A 3 6.17 -0.32 -48.99
N ALA A 4 6.29 0.82 -48.30
CA ALA A 4 7.22 0.99 -47.19
C ALA A 4 6.79 0.20 -45.96
N VAL A 5 7.77 -0.34 -45.23
CA VAL A 5 7.59 -1.01 -43.94
C VAL A 5 8.03 -0.06 -42.83
N VAL A 6 7.08 0.28 -41.97
CA VAL A 6 7.25 1.23 -40.88
C VAL A 6 7.06 0.51 -39.55
N VAL A 7 7.85 0.88 -38.54
CA VAL A 7 7.65 0.41 -37.17
C VAL A 7 7.37 1.61 -36.28
N GLY A 8 6.19 1.67 -35.68
CA GLY A 8 5.90 2.60 -34.59
C GLY A 8 6.43 2.02 -33.29
N VAL A 9 7.18 2.79 -32.51
CA VAL A 9 7.75 2.41 -31.23
C VAL A 9 7.33 3.41 -30.17
N ASP A 10 6.71 2.91 -29.12
CA ASP A 10 6.42 3.65 -27.90
C ASP A 10 7.41 3.25 -26.81
N ILE A 11 8.17 4.22 -26.30
CA ILE A 11 9.06 4.05 -25.16
C ILE A 11 8.34 4.56 -23.91
N GLY A 12 7.64 3.69 -23.19
CA GLY A 12 7.03 4.00 -21.91
C GLY A 12 8.00 3.90 -20.72
N ASN A 13 7.53 4.24 -19.52
CA ASN A 13 8.34 4.15 -18.29
C ASN A 13 8.65 2.69 -17.90
N SER A 14 7.74 1.76 -18.18
CA SER A 14 7.86 0.35 -17.79
C SER A 14 8.00 -0.59 -18.99
N THR A 15 7.33 -0.28 -20.10
CA THR A 15 7.30 -1.09 -21.32
C THR A 15 7.77 -0.29 -22.53
N THR A 16 8.45 -0.98 -23.44
CA THR A 16 8.76 -0.51 -24.79
C THR A 16 7.98 -1.38 -25.76
N GLU A 17 7.12 -0.76 -26.55
CA GLU A 17 6.13 -1.41 -27.41
C GLU A 17 6.42 -1.06 -28.87
N ALA A 18 6.31 -2.04 -29.76
CA ALA A 18 6.57 -1.87 -31.18
C ALA A 18 5.41 -2.44 -32.00
N SER A 19 5.02 -1.74 -33.07
CA SER A 19 4.04 -2.20 -34.05
C SER A 19 4.54 -1.96 -35.47
N VAL A 20 4.63 -3.04 -36.24
CA VAL A 20 5.01 -3.03 -37.66
C VAL A 20 3.77 -2.83 -38.52
N ALA A 21 3.87 -1.93 -39.50
CA ALA A 21 2.86 -1.73 -40.50
C ALA A 21 3.46 -1.61 -41.91
N ARG A 22 2.71 -2.05 -42.91
CA ARG A 22 2.99 -1.83 -44.33
C ARG A 22 2.09 -0.72 -44.85
N VAL A 23 2.71 0.27 -45.50
CA VAL A 23 1.97 1.36 -46.15
C VAL A 23 1.57 0.90 -47.55
N GLY A 24 0.29 0.59 -47.73
CA GLY A 24 -0.29 0.20 -49.02
C GLY A 24 -0.61 1.38 -49.94
N PRO A 25 -1.13 1.10 -51.14
CA PRO A 25 -1.54 2.14 -52.10
C PRO A 25 -2.55 3.10 -51.48
N GLN A 26 -2.45 4.39 -51.85
CA GLN A 26 -3.36 5.45 -51.34
C GLN A 26 -3.27 5.66 -49.81
N GLY A 27 -2.20 5.19 -49.16
CA GLY A 27 -1.95 5.42 -47.74
C GLY A 27 -2.71 4.48 -46.79
N THR A 28 -3.27 3.38 -47.27
CA THR A 28 -3.85 2.35 -46.40
C THR A 28 -2.78 1.74 -45.50
N ILE A 29 -3.04 1.63 -44.21
CA ILE A 29 -2.08 1.06 -43.25
C ILE A 29 -2.50 -0.37 -42.92
N ASP A 30 -1.64 -1.33 -43.20
CA ASP A 30 -1.82 -2.74 -42.85
C ASP A 30 -0.88 -3.10 -41.69
N TYR A 31 -1.43 -3.35 -40.51
CA TYR A 31 -0.65 -3.68 -39.31
C TYR A 31 -0.35 -5.17 -39.30
N ILE A 32 0.93 -5.54 -39.30
CA ILE A 32 1.38 -6.91 -39.60
C ILE A 32 2.20 -7.56 -38.50
N GLY A 33 2.61 -6.82 -37.46
CA GLY A 33 3.29 -7.42 -36.31
C GLY A 33 3.36 -6.50 -35.11
N VAL A 34 3.49 -7.09 -33.92
CA VAL A 34 3.59 -6.37 -32.65
C VAL A 34 4.58 -7.05 -31.71
N ALA A 35 5.19 -6.28 -30.82
CA ALA A 35 5.97 -6.82 -29.71
C ALA A 35 6.03 -5.86 -28.53
N LEU A 36 6.30 -6.41 -27.35
CA LEU A 36 6.47 -5.68 -26.10
C LEU A 36 7.66 -6.26 -25.32
N THR A 37 8.43 -5.39 -24.69
CA THR A 37 9.50 -5.74 -23.75
C THR A 37 9.56 -4.71 -22.62
N HIS A 38 10.26 -5.02 -21.52
CA HIS A 38 10.57 -4.01 -20.51
C HIS A 38 11.46 -2.91 -21.06
N THR A 39 11.19 -1.66 -20.64
CA THR A 39 12.04 -0.50 -20.93
C THR A 39 13.40 -0.65 -20.27
N THR A 40 14.47 -0.37 -21.02
CA THR A 40 15.84 -0.42 -20.50
C THR A 40 16.30 0.98 -20.07
N GLY A 41 16.53 1.18 -18.77
CA GLY A 41 16.90 2.49 -18.22
C GLY A 41 15.73 3.48 -18.17
N VAL A 42 16.03 4.77 -17.94
CA VAL A 42 15.00 5.82 -17.83
C VAL A 42 14.51 6.22 -19.22
N LYS A 43 13.19 6.46 -19.36
CA LYS A 43 12.53 6.93 -20.58
C LYS A 43 13.24 8.19 -21.13
N GLY A 44 13.51 8.22 -22.44
CA GLY A 44 14.17 9.33 -23.12
C GLY A 44 15.71 9.32 -23.04
N THR A 45 16.33 8.21 -22.62
CA THR A 45 17.80 8.08 -22.53
C THR A 45 18.36 7.06 -23.52
N VAL A 46 19.63 7.21 -23.88
CA VAL A 46 20.33 6.26 -24.78
C VAL A 46 20.38 4.81 -24.25
N LYS A 47 20.07 4.59 -22.96
CA LYS A 47 19.89 3.24 -22.41
C LYS A 47 18.67 2.53 -23.00
N ASN A 48 17.68 3.27 -23.51
CA ASN A 48 16.47 2.69 -24.11
C ASN A 48 16.75 1.97 -25.43
N VAL A 49 17.88 2.24 -26.09
CA VAL A 49 18.22 1.69 -27.41
C VAL A 49 18.16 0.17 -27.41
N ASP A 50 18.70 -0.52 -26.40
CA ASP A 50 18.68 -1.98 -26.35
C ASP A 50 17.26 -2.55 -26.25
N GLY A 51 16.38 -1.92 -25.45
CA GLY A 51 14.97 -2.27 -25.35
C GLY A 51 14.21 -2.05 -26.65
N VAL A 52 14.45 -0.92 -27.32
CA VAL A 52 13.83 -0.59 -28.62
C VAL A 52 14.26 -1.57 -29.70
N LEU A 53 15.57 -1.84 -29.84
CA LEU A 53 16.06 -2.80 -30.83
C LEU A 53 15.43 -4.18 -30.65
N LYS A 54 15.30 -4.61 -29.40
CA LYS A 54 14.67 -5.86 -29.04
C LYS A 54 13.18 -5.88 -29.43
N ALA A 55 12.42 -4.84 -29.08
CA ALA A 55 11.01 -4.72 -29.46
C ALA A 55 10.82 -4.71 -30.99
N VAL A 56 11.61 -3.90 -31.70
CA VAL A 56 11.58 -3.81 -33.18
C VAL A 56 11.90 -5.16 -33.82
N THR A 57 12.94 -5.84 -33.33
CA THR A 57 13.35 -7.16 -33.86
C THR A 57 12.26 -8.20 -33.65
N TRP A 58 11.66 -8.24 -32.45
CA TRP A 58 10.57 -9.17 -32.15
C TRP A 58 9.31 -8.87 -32.96
N ALA A 59 8.95 -7.60 -33.14
CA ALA A 59 7.79 -7.23 -33.95
C ALA A 59 8.00 -7.54 -35.44
N ALA A 60 9.23 -7.40 -35.95
CA ALA A 60 9.58 -7.82 -37.31
C ALA A 60 9.51 -9.35 -37.48
N GLN A 61 9.96 -10.11 -36.48
CA GLN A 61 9.85 -11.57 -36.46
C GLN A 61 8.39 -12.04 -36.42
N ASP A 62 7.56 -11.41 -35.60
CA ASP A 62 6.11 -11.65 -35.54
C ASP A 62 5.43 -11.39 -36.90
N ALA A 63 5.85 -10.32 -37.59
CA ALA A 63 5.42 -10.00 -38.94
C ALA A 63 6.01 -10.92 -40.04
N GLY A 64 6.90 -11.85 -39.69
CA GLY A 64 7.55 -12.76 -40.65
C GLY A 64 8.49 -12.07 -41.63
N ILE A 65 9.05 -10.92 -41.27
CA ILE A 65 9.97 -10.13 -42.11
C ILE A 65 11.37 -10.01 -41.47
N GLY A 66 12.38 -9.77 -42.30
CA GLY A 66 13.71 -9.40 -41.84
C GLY A 66 13.79 -7.92 -41.46
N ILE A 67 14.72 -7.57 -40.57
CA ILE A 67 14.97 -6.18 -40.17
C ILE A 67 15.52 -5.32 -41.32
N ASP A 68 16.10 -5.93 -42.35
CA ASP A 68 16.57 -5.31 -43.59
C ASP A 68 15.42 -4.79 -44.48
N ALA A 69 14.20 -5.28 -44.24
CA ALA A 69 12.99 -4.80 -44.90
C ALA A 69 12.42 -3.52 -44.28
N LEU A 70 12.94 -3.06 -43.12
CA LEU A 70 12.45 -1.87 -42.43
C LEU A 70 12.95 -0.59 -43.10
N ASP A 71 12.03 0.32 -43.41
CA ASP A 71 12.35 1.62 -44.00
C ASP A 71 12.41 2.74 -42.95
N VAL A 72 11.47 2.73 -42.00
CA VAL A 72 11.35 3.80 -41.00
C VAL A 72 10.95 3.24 -39.64
N VAL A 73 11.62 3.71 -38.59
CA VAL A 73 11.22 3.57 -37.19
C VAL A 73 10.70 4.92 -36.70
N LEU A 74 9.45 4.97 -36.25
CA LEU A 74 8.79 6.15 -35.69
C LEU A 74 8.78 6.04 -34.17
N LEU A 75 9.40 6.99 -33.49
CA LEU A 75 9.47 7.05 -32.04
C LEU A 75 8.53 8.13 -31.52
N ASN A 76 7.82 7.84 -30.42
CA ASN A 76 7.05 8.87 -29.72
C ASN A 76 7.99 9.93 -29.09
N GLU A 77 7.52 11.17 -29.02
CA GLU A 77 8.20 12.19 -28.23
C GLU A 77 7.89 11.97 -26.75
N ALA A 78 8.71 11.13 -26.12
CA ALA A 78 8.62 10.85 -24.71
C ALA A 78 9.34 11.94 -23.89
N THR A 79 8.60 12.59 -22.98
CA THR A 79 9.20 13.42 -21.92
C THR A 79 9.49 12.56 -20.70
N PRO A 80 10.70 12.60 -20.12
CA PRO A 80 10.98 11.89 -18.88
C PRO A 80 10.05 12.34 -17.75
N VAL A 81 9.52 11.36 -17.02
CA VAL A 81 8.72 11.56 -15.82
C VAL A 81 9.41 10.80 -14.69
N ILE A 82 9.67 11.49 -13.58
CA ILE A 82 10.18 10.87 -12.36
C ILE A 82 9.14 11.09 -11.26
N SER A 83 8.77 9.99 -10.61
CA SER A 83 7.89 9.99 -9.45
C SER A 83 8.66 9.61 -8.19
N GLY A 84 8.24 10.17 -7.05
CA GLY A 84 8.70 9.74 -5.73
C GLY A 84 7.54 9.45 -4.80
N LEU A 85 7.81 8.61 -3.80
CA LEU A 85 6.85 8.17 -2.81
C LEU A 85 7.42 8.40 -1.41
N ALA A 86 6.63 8.99 -0.53
CA ALA A 86 6.94 9.17 0.88
C ALA A 86 5.73 8.78 1.73
N MET A 87 5.98 8.53 3.01
CA MET A 87 4.93 8.32 3.99
C MET A 87 5.32 8.99 5.29
N GLU A 88 4.37 9.71 5.88
CA GLU A 88 4.54 10.32 7.20
C GLU A 88 3.50 9.77 8.16
N THR A 89 3.96 9.20 9.26
CA THR A 89 3.08 8.89 10.39
C THR A 89 2.68 10.19 11.07
N ILE A 90 1.38 10.38 11.31
CA ILE A 90 0.82 11.62 11.87
C ILE A 90 0.24 11.43 13.27
N THR A 91 0.12 10.19 13.75
CA THR A 91 -0.24 9.89 15.15
C THR A 91 0.77 8.96 15.82
N GLU A 92 0.83 9.00 17.14
CA GLU A 92 1.48 7.96 17.93
C GLU A 92 0.63 7.58 19.14
N THR A 93 0.63 6.29 19.47
CA THR A 93 0.09 5.73 20.70
C THR A 93 1.21 5.51 21.71
N ILE A 94 1.06 6.03 22.93
CA ILE A 94 2.01 5.87 24.03
C ILE A 94 1.31 5.27 25.24
N ILE A 95 1.90 4.21 25.79
CA ILE A 95 1.56 3.65 27.11
C ILE A 95 2.56 4.22 28.13
N THR A 96 2.07 4.93 29.15
CA THR A 96 2.92 5.37 30.26
C THR A 96 2.82 4.41 31.44
N GLU A 97 3.92 4.27 32.19
CA GLU A 97 4.03 3.47 33.42
C GLU A 97 3.62 1.99 33.31
N SER A 98 3.67 1.41 32.11
CA SER A 98 3.22 0.02 31.87
C SER A 98 1.78 -0.22 32.36
N THR A 99 0.90 0.78 32.21
CA THR A 99 -0.48 0.77 32.74
C THR A 99 -1.39 -0.29 32.10
N MET A 100 -0.97 -0.88 30.97
CA MET A 100 -1.77 -1.85 30.22
C MET A 100 -0.88 -2.90 29.55
N ILE A 101 -1.38 -4.14 29.47
CA ILE A 101 -0.88 -5.22 28.63
C ILE A 101 -2.01 -5.66 27.69
N GLY A 102 -1.82 -5.48 26.39
CA GLY A 102 -2.88 -5.60 25.39
C GLY A 102 -2.50 -6.41 24.14
N HIS A 103 -1.44 -7.22 24.18
CA HIS A 103 -0.92 -7.96 23.02
C HIS A 103 -1.80 -9.12 22.54
N ASP A 104 -2.79 -9.51 23.35
CA ASP A 104 -3.80 -10.54 23.07
C ASP A 104 -3.22 -11.89 22.56
N PRO A 105 -2.55 -12.67 23.41
CA PRO A 105 -1.94 -13.94 23.02
C PRO A 105 -2.98 -14.93 22.48
N ARG A 106 -2.52 -15.91 21.68
CA ARG A 106 -3.43 -16.90 21.05
C ARG A 106 -3.93 -17.94 22.04
N THR A 107 -3.11 -18.25 23.03
CA THR A 107 -3.28 -19.37 23.97
C THR A 107 -3.34 -18.92 25.44
N PRO A 108 -4.09 -17.87 25.81
CA PRO A 108 -4.22 -17.51 27.21
C PRO A 108 -4.87 -18.64 28.01
N GLY A 109 -4.45 -18.77 29.26
CA GLY A 109 -4.84 -19.83 30.18
C GLY A 109 -6.08 -19.47 30.98
N GLY A 110 -6.89 -20.48 31.30
CA GLY A 110 -8.08 -20.32 32.11
C GLY A 110 -9.13 -19.37 31.49
N ARG A 111 -9.92 -18.71 32.33
CA ARG A 111 -10.94 -17.71 31.96
C ARG A 111 -11.44 -16.95 33.18
N GLY A 112 -12.02 -15.78 32.95
CA GLY A 112 -12.67 -14.96 33.97
C GLY A 112 -11.94 -13.63 34.20
N LEU A 113 -12.33 -12.95 35.27
CA LEU A 113 -11.72 -11.71 35.73
C LEU A 113 -11.06 -11.97 37.09
N GLY A 114 -9.79 -11.64 37.20
CA GLY A 114 -9.05 -11.63 38.46
C GLY A 114 -8.59 -10.21 38.76
N VAL A 115 -8.79 -9.76 39.99
CA VAL A 115 -8.39 -8.43 40.46
C VAL A 115 -7.57 -8.63 41.72
N GLY A 116 -6.39 -8.02 41.79
CA GLY A 116 -5.50 -8.17 42.94
C GLY A 116 -4.23 -7.35 42.82
N VAL A 117 -3.40 -7.41 43.86
CA VAL A 117 -2.08 -6.77 43.85
C VAL A 117 -1.07 -7.66 43.14
N ILE A 118 -0.30 -7.09 42.22
CA ILE A 118 0.78 -7.82 41.52
C ILE A 118 1.88 -8.16 42.51
N VAL A 119 2.27 -9.44 42.58
CA VAL A 119 3.36 -9.93 43.43
C VAL A 119 4.31 -10.80 42.63
N ASP A 120 5.60 -10.69 42.93
CA ASP A 120 6.60 -11.59 42.37
C ASP A 120 6.31 -13.04 42.77
N PHE A 121 6.48 -13.97 41.84
CA PHE A 121 6.29 -15.40 42.09
C PHE A 121 7.05 -15.90 43.32
N ALA A 122 8.30 -15.43 43.51
CA ALA A 122 9.12 -15.79 44.68
C ALA A 122 8.48 -15.41 46.03
N SER A 123 7.70 -14.32 46.05
CA SER A 123 7.07 -13.80 47.26
C SER A 123 5.83 -14.60 47.68
N LEU A 124 5.23 -15.39 46.78
CA LEU A 124 4.05 -16.21 47.08
C LEU A 124 4.26 -17.15 48.27
N SER A 125 5.50 -17.63 48.47
CA SER A 125 5.86 -18.53 49.57
C SER A 125 5.66 -17.92 50.97
N GLY A 126 5.87 -16.60 51.10
CA GLY A 126 5.79 -15.87 52.38
C GLY A 126 4.45 -15.18 52.65
N LEU A 127 3.54 -15.16 51.68
CA LEU A 127 2.24 -14.52 51.83
C LEU A 127 1.27 -15.38 52.66
N THR A 128 0.49 -14.71 53.49
CA THR A 128 -0.62 -15.29 54.26
C THR A 128 -1.79 -14.31 54.25
N GLY A 129 -3.01 -14.82 54.17
CA GLY A 129 -4.24 -14.01 54.19
C GLY A 129 -5.04 -14.02 52.89
N GLU A 130 -6.23 -13.45 52.96
CA GLU A 130 -7.25 -13.50 51.91
C GLU A 130 -7.18 -12.34 50.91
N GLN A 131 -6.15 -11.48 51.00
CA GLN A 131 -6.03 -10.37 50.05
C GLN A 131 -5.76 -10.92 48.64
N PRO A 132 -6.58 -10.55 47.63
CA PRO A 132 -6.39 -11.02 46.27
C PRO A 132 -5.05 -10.57 45.68
N VAL A 133 -4.30 -11.51 45.11
CA VAL A 133 -3.01 -11.25 44.45
C VAL A 133 -3.01 -11.74 43.01
N ILE A 134 -2.10 -11.17 42.22
CA ILE A 134 -1.82 -11.58 40.84
C ILE A 134 -0.35 -12.01 40.78
N ALA A 135 -0.11 -13.28 40.45
CA ALA A 135 1.23 -13.83 40.40
C ALA A 135 1.96 -13.39 39.13
N LEU A 136 3.12 -12.73 39.29
CA LEU A 136 4.02 -12.37 38.20
C LEU A 136 5.12 -13.44 38.10
N VAL A 137 5.08 -14.24 37.03
CA VAL A 137 5.97 -15.39 36.82
C VAL A 137 7.02 -15.04 35.75
N PRO A 138 8.30 -14.92 36.13
CA PRO A 138 9.35 -14.56 35.19
C PRO A 138 9.74 -15.77 34.32
N ARG A 139 10.52 -15.52 33.26
CA ARG A 139 10.80 -16.51 32.20
C ARG A 139 11.67 -17.68 32.64
N GLU A 140 12.39 -17.53 33.74
CA GLU A 140 13.31 -18.54 34.27
C GLU A 140 12.59 -19.65 35.02
N ILE A 141 11.31 -19.48 35.34
CA ILE A 141 10.51 -20.45 36.09
C ILE A 141 9.83 -21.42 35.12
N ASP A 142 10.04 -22.71 35.34
CA ASP A 142 9.35 -23.77 34.60
C ASP A 142 7.86 -23.79 34.93
N PHE A 143 7.03 -24.15 33.95
CA PHE A 143 5.58 -24.14 34.11
C PHE A 143 5.09 -25.12 35.22
N GLU A 144 5.79 -26.23 35.47
CA GLU A 144 5.44 -27.17 36.55
C GLU A 144 5.68 -26.53 37.92
N ASP A 145 6.82 -25.85 38.08
CA ASP A 145 7.16 -25.12 39.31
C ASP A 145 6.21 -23.94 39.52
N ALA A 146 5.88 -23.20 38.46
CA ALA A 146 4.89 -22.12 38.50
C ALA A 146 3.53 -22.62 38.99
N ALA A 147 3.02 -23.71 38.39
CA ALA A 147 1.75 -24.31 38.80
C ALA A 147 1.80 -24.82 40.24
N ALA A 148 2.85 -25.53 40.63
CA ALA A 148 3.02 -26.04 41.99
C ALA A 148 3.10 -24.91 43.03
N GLY A 149 3.81 -23.82 42.72
CA GLY A 149 3.92 -22.66 43.59
C GLY A 149 2.59 -21.94 43.80
N ILE A 150 1.83 -21.72 42.72
CA ILE A 150 0.49 -21.11 42.76
C ILE A 150 -0.49 -22.00 43.53
N GLU A 151 -0.50 -23.31 43.26
CA GLU A 151 -1.36 -24.27 43.93
C GLU A 151 -1.03 -24.33 45.43
N ALA A 152 0.26 -24.41 45.78
CA ALA A 152 0.70 -24.42 47.18
C ALA A 152 0.29 -23.13 47.92
N ALA A 153 0.36 -21.96 47.28
CA ALA A 153 -0.13 -20.70 47.86
C ALA A 153 -1.65 -20.73 48.08
N THR A 154 -2.39 -21.24 47.10
CA THR A 154 -3.86 -21.38 47.18
C THR A 154 -4.27 -22.32 48.31
N VAL A 155 -3.59 -23.46 48.47
CA VAL A 155 -3.83 -24.42 49.56
C VAL A 155 -3.51 -23.81 50.95
N ARG A 156 -2.53 -22.90 51.03
CA ARG A 156 -2.26 -22.13 52.27
C ARG A 156 -3.31 -21.05 52.56
N GLY A 157 -4.28 -20.84 51.68
CA GLY A 157 -5.34 -19.84 51.84
C GLY A 157 -5.02 -18.47 51.23
N VAL A 158 -3.97 -18.35 50.40
CA VAL A 158 -3.72 -17.12 49.62
C VAL A 158 -4.70 -17.05 48.46
N ASP A 159 -5.40 -15.92 48.28
CA ASP A 159 -6.31 -15.72 47.14
C ASP A 159 -5.52 -15.32 45.88
N VAL A 160 -4.93 -16.30 45.20
CA VAL A 160 -4.33 -16.08 43.87
C VAL A 160 -5.47 -15.94 42.86
N SER A 161 -5.72 -14.71 42.41
CA SER A 161 -6.86 -14.35 41.58
C SER A 161 -6.58 -14.42 40.08
N ALA A 162 -5.32 -14.26 39.68
CA ALA A 162 -4.84 -14.30 38.29
C ALA A 162 -3.32 -14.53 38.24
N ALA A 163 -2.78 -14.76 37.05
CA ALA A 163 -1.33 -14.80 36.82
C ALA A 163 -0.91 -14.15 35.49
N ILE A 164 0.31 -13.64 35.45
CA ILE A 164 0.97 -13.03 34.29
C ILE A 164 2.32 -13.73 34.11
N LEU A 165 2.54 -14.34 32.95
CA LEU A 165 3.70 -15.19 32.65
C LEU A 165 4.55 -14.59 31.53
N GLY A 166 5.87 -14.72 31.65
CA GLY A 166 6.80 -14.33 30.60
C GLY A 166 6.92 -15.34 29.44
N ASN A 167 6.66 -16.63 29.71
CA ASN A 167 6.73 -17.75 28.75
C ASN A 167 5.33 -18.13 28.23
N ASP A 168 5.24 -18.80 27.07
CA ASP A 168 4.00 -19.35 26.44
C ASP A 168 3.53 -20.63 27.15
N ASP A 169 3.18 -20.49 28.43
CA ASP A 169 2.86 -21.63 29.32
C ASP A 169 1.49 -21.50 30.00
N ALA A 170 0.66 -20.49 29.66
CA ALA A 170 -0.55 -20.21 30.43
C ALA A 170 -1.53 -21.38 30.45
N VAL A 171 -1.71 -22.09 29.34
CA VAL A 171 -2.56 -23.29 29.27
C VAL A 171 -1.99 -24.43 30.11
N LEU A 172 -0.67 -24.62 30.10
CA LEU A 172 0.00 -25.70 30.84
C LEU A 172 -0.15 -25.51 32.34
N VAL A 173 0.01 -24.28 32.82
CA VAL A 173 -0.20 -23.89 34.21
C VAL A 173 -1.69 -24.01 34.57
N ALA A 174 -2.58 -23.41 33.80
CA ALA A 174 -4.03 -23.40 34.09
C ALA A 174 -4.62 -24.82 34.22
N ASN A 175 -4.14 -25.79 33.44
CA ASN A 175 -4.61 -27.18 33.48
C ASN A 175 -4.21 -27.94 34.76
N ARG A 176 -3.26 -27.41 35.54
CA ARG A 176 -2.72 -28.04 36.75
C ARG A 176 -3.24 -27.42 38.04
N LEU A 177 -3.94 -26.28 37.95
CA LEU A 177 -4.51 -25.60 39.12
C LEU A 177 -5.88 -26.21 39.48
N SER A 178 -6.14 -26.37 40.78
CA SER A 178 -7.45 -26.85 41.27
C SER A 178 -8.55 -25.80 41.06
N ARG A 179 -8.21 -24.51 41.22
CA ARG A 179 -9.07 -23.37 40.93
C ARG A 179 -8.68 -22.74 39.60
N ARG A 180 -9.67 -22.55 38.71
CA ARG A 180 -9.45 -21.84 37.45
C ARG A 180 -9.33 -20.34 37.69
N ILE A 181 -8.22 -19.78 37.23
CA ILE A 181 -7.92 -18.35 37.24
C ILE A 181 -7.59 -17.89 35.82
N PRO A 182 -7.82 -16.62 35.45
CA PRO A 182 -7.32 -16.08 34.19
C PRO A 182 -5.79 -15.95 34.21
N ILE A 183 -5.13 -16.41 33.15
CA ILE A 183 -3.68 -16.37 33.01
C ILE A 183 -3.33 -15.80 31.63
N ILE A 184 -2.46 -14.79 31.61
CA ILE A 184 -1.91 -14.20 30.39
C ILE A 184 -0.43 -14.56 30.31
N ASP A 185 0.02 -15.00 29.15
CA ASP A 185 1.39 -15.38 28.83
C ASP A 185 2.01 -14.52 27.73
N GLU A 186 3.22 -14.89 27.29
CA GLU A 186 3.97 -14.24 26.22
C GLU A 186 4.31 -12.77 26.52
N VAL A 187 4.32 -12.35 27.80
CA VAL A 187 4.70 -10.98 28.17
C VAL A 187 6.20 -10.80 27.99
N SER A 188 6.59 -10.08 26.94
CA SER A 188 7.98 -9.99 26.48
C SER A 188 8.92 -9.28 27.46
N ARG A 189 8.44 -8.22 28.11
CA ARG A 189 9.13 -7.49 29.18
C ARG A 189 8.41 -7.67 30.51
N ILE A 190 8.39 -8.90 30.99
CA ILE A 190 7.78 -9.25 32.28
C ILE A 190 8.36 -8.43 33.45
N ASP A 191 9.64 -8.09 33.39
CA ASP A 191 10.33 -7.29 34.42
C ASP A 191 9.88 -5.81 34.46
N ALA A 192 9.23 -5.33 33.41
CA ALA A 192 8.70 -3.96 33.33
C ALA A 192 7.28 -3.83 33.90
N VAL A 193 6.67 -4.94 34.34
CA VAL A 193 5.35 -4.96 34.98
C VAL A 193 5.49 -4.49 36.44
N PRO A 194 4.73 -3.47 36.90
CA PRO A 194 4.96 -2.86 38.19
C PRO A 194 4.40 -3.70 39.35
N VAL A 195 5.30 -4.34 40.10
CA VAL A 195 5.00 -5.12 41.30
C VAL A 195 4.47 -4.22 42.42
N GLY A 196 3.52 -4.72 43.21
CA GLY A 196 2.90 -4.01 44.33
C GLY A 196 1.73 -3.10 43.93
N MET A 197 1.40 -3.02 42.64
CA MET A 197 0.26 -2.24 42.14
C MET A 197 -1.01 -3.08 42.05
N LEU A 198 -2.17 -2.44 42.22
CA LEU A 198 -3.47 -3.06 41.99
C LEU A 198 -3.67 -3.24 40.48
N ALA A 199 -4.05 -4.44 40.04
CA ALA A 199 -4.28 -4.74 38.64
C ALA A 199 -5.49 -5.63 38.45
N ALA A 200 -5.91 -5.74 37.20
CA ALA A 200 -7.01 -6.57 36.76
C ALA A 200 -6.61 -7.34 35.50
N VAL A 201 -6.87 -8.64 35.48
CA VAL A 201 -6.59 -9.55 34.38
C VAL A 201 -7.91 -10.16 33.94
N GLU A 202 -8.26 -10.01 32.66
CA GLU A 202 -9.47 -10.61 32.09
C GLU A 202 -9.09 -11.53 30.94
N VAL A 203 -9.64 -12.75 30.94
CA VAL A 203 -9.50 -13.72 29.85
C VAL A 203 -10.88 -14.24 29.47
N ALA A 204 -11.29 -13.97 28.22
CA ALA A 204 -12.55 -14.41 27.66
C ALA A 204 -12.47 -15.86 27.11
N ALA A 205 -13.65 -16.48 26.97
CA ALA A 205 -13.76 -17.79 26.35
C ALA A 205 -13.32 -17.75 24.87
N PRO A 206 -12.87 -18.88 24.28
CA PRO A 206 -12.54 -18.94 22.86
C PRO A 206 -13.69 -18.43 21.97
N GLY A 207 -13.37 -17.52 21.04
CA GLY A 207 -14.34 -16.87 20.16
C GLY A 207 -15.13 -15.72 20.78
N GLN A 208 -14.83 -15.32 22.02
CA GLN A 208 -15.41 -14.15 22.68
C GLN A 208 -14.33 -13.11 22.98
N SER A 209 -14.74 -11.86 23.12
CA SER A 209 -13.90 -10.76 23.60
C SER A 209 -14.15 -10.48 25.08
N ILE A 210 -13.18 -9.84 25.74
CA ILE A 210 -13.35 -9.28 27.07
C ILE A 210 -14.47 -8.22 27.07
N ARG A 211 -15.05 -7.96 28.25
CA ARG A 211 -16.17 -7.01 28.38
C ARG A 211 -16.00 -6.04 29.53
N THR A 212 -15.17 -6.38 30.51
CA THR A 212 -15.00 -5.57 31.72
C THR A 212 -13.88 -4.57 31.53
N LEU A 213 -12.70 -5.01 31.12
CA LEU A 213 -11.53 -4.14 30.89
C LEU A 213 -11.67 -3.30 29.63
N SER A 214 -12.42 -3.77 28.63
CA SER A 214 -12.75 -2.98 27.43
C SER A 214 -13.90 -1.97 27.65
N ASN A 215 -14.36 -1.80 28.89
CA ASN A 215 -15.42 -0.87 29.26
C ASN A 215 -14.90 0.12 30.30
N ALA A 216 -14.95 1.41 30.00
CA ALA A 216 -14.49 2.47 30.91
C ALA A 216 -15.17 2.38 32.29
N TYR A 217 -16.46 2.04 32.34
CA TYR A 217 -17.18 1.85 33.61
C TYR A 217 -16.81 0.54 34.32
N GLY A 218 -16.36 -0.48 33.59
CA GLY A 218 -15.79 -1.69 34.17
C GLY A 218 -14.49 -1.37 34.90
N LEU A 219 -13.59 -0.62 34.27
CA LEU A 219 -12.37 -0.10 34.90
C LEU A 219 -12.68 0.79 36.11
N ALA A 220 -13.65 1.69 35.98
CA ALA A 220 -14.08 2.56 37.08
C ALA A 220 -14.61 1.77 38.29
N THR A 221 -15.35 0.69 38.03
CA THR A 221 -15.87 -0.21 39.08
C THR A 221 -14.74 -0.98 39.77
N ILE A 222 -13.81 -1.54 39.00
CA ILE A 222 -12.70 -2.34 39.54
C ILE A 222 -11.75 -1.48 40.37
N PHE A 223 -11.41 -0.29 39.89
CA PHE A 223 -10.41 0.57 40.53
C PHE A 223 -11.03 1.66 41.43
N GLY A 224 -12.36 1.74 41.53
CA GLY A 224 -13.04 2.76 42.32
C GLY A 224 -12.70 4.18 41.85
N LEU A 225 -12.76 4.41 40.54
CA LEU A 225 -12.41 5.68 39.93
C LEU A 225 -13.56 6.70 40.04
N ASP A 226 -13.21 7.98 40.19
CA ASP A 226 -14.18 9.06 40.03
C ASP A 226 -14.47 9.38 38.55
N ALA A 227 -15.34 10.36 38.31
CA ALA A 227 -15.77 10.71 36.94
C ALA A 227 -14.63 11.27 36.07
N ASP A 228 -13.71 12.04 36.64
CA ASP A 228 -12.60 12.63 35.89
C ASP A 228 -11.53 11.58 35.59
N GLN A 229 -11.21 10.72 36.56
CA GLN A 229 -10.35 9.55 36.38
C GLN A 229 -10.92 8.57 35.35
N THR A 230 -12.24 8.35 35.36
CA THR A 230 -12.91 7.48 34.39
C THR A 230 -12.78 8.02 32.95
N ARG A 231 -12.81 9.35 32.79
CA ARG A 231 -12.58 9.99 31.48
C ARG A 231 -11.15 9.74 30.99
N VAL A 232 -10.17 9.84 31.89
CA VAL A 232 -8.75 9.61 31.58
C VAL A 232 -8.50 8.16 31.14
N VAL A 233 -9.07 7.15 31.81
CA VAL A 233 -8.83 5.74 31.44
C VAL A 233 -9.67 5.23 30.25
N SER A 234 -10.54 6.07 29.67
CA SER A 234 -11.40 5.67 28.55
C SER A 234 -10.62 5.21 27.30
N PRO A 235 -9.48 5.82 26.91
CA PRO A 235 -8.66 5.32 25.81
C PRO A 235 -8.09 3.92 26.08
N VAL A 236 -7.69 3.61 27.32
CA VAL A 236 -7.22 2.27 27.71
C VAL A 236 -8.29 1.22 27.43
N ALA A 237 -9.53 1.46 27.86
CA ALA A 237 -10.64 0.55 27.58
C ALA A 237 -10.92 0.40 26.08
N ARG A 238 -10.83 1.50 25.32
CA ARG A 238 -11.02 1.49 23.86
C ARG A 238 -9.96 0.65 23.16
N ALA A 239 -8.69 0.78 23.53
CA ALA A 239 -7.58 0.02 22.95
C ALA A 239 -7.69 -1.49 23.18
N LEU A 240 -8.35 -1.91 24.27
CA LEU A 240 -8.59 -3.32 24.57
C LEU A 240 -9.86 -3.90 23.92
N THR A 241 -10.58 -3.10 23.13
CA THR A 241 -11.81 -3.55 22.47
C THR A 241 -11.51 -4.60 21.41
N GLY A 242 -12.19 -5.74 21.52
CA GLY A 242 -12.01 -6.87 20.60
C GLY A 242 -10.99 -7.91 21.08
N ASN A 243 -10.16 -7.58 22.07
CA ASN A 243 -9.19 -8.52 22.64
C ASN A 243 -9.89 -9.67 23.35
N ARG A 244 -9.31 -10.87 23.28
CA ARG A 244 -9.71 -12.01 24.09
C ARG A 244 -9.14 -11.93 25.51
N SER A 245 -8.01 -11.25 25.69
CA SER A 245 -7.35 -11.11 26.98
C SER A 245 -6.64 -9.77 27.15
N ALA A 246 -6.57 -9.29 28.38
CA ALA A 246 -5.87 -8.05 28.72
C ALA A 246 -5.49 -7.97 30.21
N VAL A 247 -4.49 -7.14 30.50
CA VAL A 247 -4.17 -6.66 31.85
C VAL A 247 -4.29 -5.14 31.89
N VAL A 248 -4.91 -4.61 32.94
CA VAL A 248 -4.86 -3.19 33.28
C VAL A 248 -4.28 -3.04 34.67
N VAL A 249 -3.32 -2.14 34.83
CA VAL A 249 -2.64 -1.87 36.08
C VAL A 249 -2.95 -0.46 36.54
N ARG A 250 -3.39 -0.30 37.78
CA ARG A 250 -3.63 1.01 38.38
C ARG A 250 -2.32 1.61 38.85
N THR A 251 -1.73 2.46 38.03
CA THR A 251 -0.55 3.25 38.41
C THR A 251 -0.94 4.70 38.75
N PRO A 252 -0.07 5.49 39.42
CA PRO A 252 -0.39 6.85 39.85
C PRO A 252 -0.66 7.84 38.70
N SER A 253 0.07 7.69 37.58
CA SER A 253 0.02 8.60 36.43
C SER A 253 0.01 7.87 35.07
N GLY A 254 -0.27 6.57 35.07
CA GLY A 254 -0.33 5.76 33.86
C GLY A 254 -1.55 6.07 33.03
N ASP A 255 -1.34 6.32 31.76
CA ASP A 255 -2.35 6.69 30.79
C ASP A 255 -2.00 6.10 29.41
N LEU A 256 -3.01 6.02 28.55
CA LEU A 256 -2.85 5.74 27.13
C LEU A 256 -3.17 7.03 26.35
N ALA A 257 -2.15 7.61 25.74
CA ALA A 257 -2.30 8.83 24.95
C ALA A 257 -2.17 8.53 23.46
N ASP A 258 -3.26 8.72 22.73
CA ASP A 258 -3.25 8.87 21.27
C ASP A 258 -3.02 10.36 20.98
N ARG A 259 -1.91 10.72 20.33
CA ARG A 259 -1.65 12.13 19.99
C ARG A 259 -1.18 12.30 18.56
N ALA A 260 -1.52 13.45 17.99
CA ALA A 260 -0.91 13.88 16.74
C ALA A 260 0.59 14.18 16.95
N ILE A 261 1.41 13.78 15.99
CA ILE A 261 2.84 14.06 15.96
C ILE A 261 3.16 15.04 14.82
N PRO A 262 4.17 15.91 14.99
CA PRO A 262 4.61 16.78 13.91
C PRO A 262 5.11 15.94 12.73
N ALA A 263 4.47 16.11 11.57
CA ALA A 263 4.84 15.46 10.31
C ALA A 263 5.47 16.44 9.30
N GLY A 264 5.72 17.68 9.75
CA GLY A 264 6.22 18.79 8.94
C GLY A 264 5.18 19.36 7.98
N SER A 265 5.65 20.24 7.11
CA SER A 265 4.80 21.04 6.22
C SER A 265 5.20 20.93 4.75
N LEU A 266 4.22 21.19 3.88
CA LEU A 266 4.37 21.32 2.44
C LEU A 266 4.07 22.76 2.02
N GLU A 267 4.98 23.36 1.26
CA GLU A 267 4.75 24.63 0.57
C GLU A 267 4.34 24.34 -0.87
N LEU A 268 3.10 24.70 -1.19
CA LEU A 268 2.46 24.50 -2.49
C LEU A 268 2.46 25.83 -3.24
N SER A 269 3.14 25.89 -4.38
CA SER A 269 3.24 27.09 -5.21
C SER A 269 2.43 26.93 -6.49
N GLY A 270 1.60 27.92 -6.81
CA GLY A 270 0.88 28.07 -8.06
C GLY A 270 1.12 29.46 -8.67
N PRO A 271 0.54 29.78 -9.85
CA PRO A 271 0.85 31.02 -10.55
C PRO A 271 0.52 32.28 -9.77
N ASN A 272 -0.54 32.22 -8.96
CA ASN A 272 -1.12 33.38 -8.28
C ASN A 272 -1.14 33.24 -6.75
N ARG A 273 -0.74 32.09 -6.21
CA ARG A 273 -0.89 31.76 -4.79
C ARG A 273 0.21 30.82 -4.33
N VAL A 274 0.67 31.03 -3.11
CA VAL A 274 1.45 30.06 -2.34
C VAL A 274 0.64 29.70 -1.10
N ALA A 275 0.59 28.42 -0.75
CA ALA A 275 -0.04 27.91 0.46
C ALA A 275 0.95 27.02 1.22
N VAL A 276 0.87 27.04 2.54
CA VAL A 276 1.61 26.11 3.40
C VAL A 276 0.59 25.25 4.13
N VAL A 277 0.73 23.94 4.06
CA VAL A 277 -0.17 22.97 4.70
C VAL A 277 0.63 22.03 5.59
N ASP A 278 0.14 21.79 6.81
CA ASP A 278 0.71 20.83 7.74
C ASP A 278 0.26 19.42 7.35
N VAL A 279 1.21 18.49 7.22
CA VAL A 279 0.94 17.11 6.79
C VAL A 279 0.07 16.37 7.82
N SER A 280 0.13 16.76 9.09
CA SER A 280 -0.67 16.15 10.17
C SER A 280 -2.17 16.42 10.06
N LEU A 281 -2.60 17.35 9.20
CA LEU A 281 -4.02 17.59 8.93
C LEU A 281 -4.66 16.48 8.07
N GLY A 282 -3.84 15.66 7.39
CA GLY A 282 -4.31 14.55 6.57
C GLY A 282 -4.42 14.88 5.07
N ALA A 283 -4.68 13.86 4.27
CA ALA A 283 -4.66 13.95 2.82
C ALA A 283 -5.75 14.87 2.25
N ALA A 284 -6.94 14.90 2.86
CA ALA A 284 -8.06 15.71 2.37
C ALA A 284 -7.71 17.21 2.36
N ASP A 285 -7.13 17.73 3.44
CA ASP A 285 -6.71 19.13 3.55
C ASP A 285 -5.56 19.47 2.60
N ILE A 286 -4.58 18.56 2.45
CA ILE A 286 -3.49 18.71 1.48
C ILE A 286 -4.05 18.81 0.06
N MET A 287 -4.92 17.88 -0.33
CA MET A 287 -5.50 17.85 -1.68
C MET A 287 -6.41 19.05 -1.96
N ALA A 288 -7.12 19.56 -0.95
CA ALA A 288 -7.90 20.78 -1.06
C ALA A 288 -7.02 22.00 -1.33
N GLU A 289 -5.88 22.15 -0.66
CA GLU A 289 -4.96 23.25 -0.94
C GLU A 289 -4.23 23.09 -2.28
N VAL A 290 -3.91 21.86 -2.72
CA VAL A 290 -3.41 21.58 -4.08
C VAL A 290 -4.42 22.08 -5.13
N GLU A 291 -5.70 21.78 -4.96
CA GLU A 291 -6.76 22.24 -5.87
C GLU A 291 -6.88 23.78 -5.86
N ARG A 292 -6.83 24.41 -4.68
CA ARG A 292 -6.98 25.87 -4.57
C ARG A 292 -5.78 26.67 -5.06
N VAL A 293 -4.58 26.09 -5.06
CA VAL A 293 -3.37 26.69 -5.63
C VAL A 293 -3.27 26.44 -7.14
N GLY A 294 -4.02 25.45 -7.64
CA GLY A 294 -4.00 24.97 -9.02
C GLY A 294 -4.02 26.06 -10.11
N PRO A 295 -3.26 25.89 -11.22
CA PRO A 295 -2.39 24.74 -11.52
C PRO A 295 -1.14 24.74 -10.62
N LEU A 296 -0.70 23.56 -10.17
CA LEU A 296 0.48 23.44 -9.31
C LEU A 296 1.76 23.71 -10.13
N VAL A 297 2.61 24.58 -9.62
CA VAL A 297 3.87 25.02 -10.26
C VAL A 297 5.08 24.40 -9.58
N ASP A 298 5.12 24.36 -8.26
CA ASP A 298 6.21 23.71 -7.51
C ASP A 298 5.71 23.25 -6.13
N VAL A 299 6.45 22.32 -5.54
CA VAL A 299 6.24 21.84 -4.17
C VAL A 299 7.58 21.80 -3.44
N ALA A 300 7.64 22.40 -2.25
CA ALA A 300 8.74 22.19 -1.32
C ALA A 300 8.22 21.47 -0.07
N GLY A 301 9.04 20.56 0.48
CA GLY A 301 8.75 19.89 1.74
C GLY A 301 9.76 20.30 2.81
N GLU A 302 9.32 20.24 4.06
CA GLU A 302 10.16 20.58 5.21
C GLU A 302 11.40 19.68 5.32
N SER A 303 12.56 20.29 5.52
CA SER A 303 13.83 19.54 5.62
C SER A 303 13.86 18.64 6.85
N GLY A 304 14.32 17.40 6.68
CA GLY A 304 14.38 16.41 7.76
C GLY A 304 13.14 15.51 7.88
N THR A 305 12.11 15.75 7.08
CA THR A 305 10.94 14.87 6.92
C THR A 305 11.15 13.87 5.78
N ASN A 306 10.41 12.75 5.79
CA ASN A 306 10.38 11.80 4.67
C ASN A 306 9.82 12.48 3.40
N ALA A 307 8.79 13.31 3.55
CA ALA A 307 8.19 14.07 2.45
C ALA A 307 9.19 15.04 1.80
N GLY A 308 9.88 15.85 2.61
CA GLY A 308 10.90 16.79 2.15
C GLY A 308 12.10 16.08 1.51
N GLY A 309 12.55 14.97 2.11
CA GLY A 309 13.61 14.13 1.54
C GLY A 309 13.22 13.54 0.18
N MET A 310 12.00 13.02 0.05
CA MET A 310 11.48 12.50 -1.22
C MET A 310 11.40 13.58 -2.30
N ILE A 311 10.84 14.74 -1.98
CA ILE A 311 10.75 15.87 -2.92
C ILE A 311 12.13 16.30 -3.41
N ALA A 312 13.11 16.41 -2.50
CA ALA A 312 14.49 16.74 -2.84
C ALA A 312 15.13 15.67 -3.75
N ASN A 313 14.93 14.38 -3.45
CA ASN A 313 15.49 13.27 -4.24
C ASN A 313 14.92 13.19 -5.64
N VAL A 314 13.60 13.36 -5.80
CA VAL A 314 12.95 13.41 -7.13
C VAL A 314 13.50 14.58 -7.94
N ARG A 315 13.64 15.75 -7.31
CA ARG A 315 14.18 16.95 -7.95
C ARG A 315 15.63 16.75 -8.40
N GLN A 316 16.47 16.19 -7.54
CA GLN A 316 17.87 15.87 -7.85
C GLN A 316 17.97 14.87 -9.00
N SER A 317 17.18 13.80 -8.95
CA SER A 317 17.19 12.76 -9.99
C SER A 317 16.83 13.32 -11.36
N MET A 318 15.87 14.25 -11.40
CA MET A 318 15.52 14.91 -12.66
C MET A 318 16.60 15.90 -13.10
N ALA A 319 17.18 16.67 -12.18
CA ALA A 319 18.27 17.61 -12.48
C ALA A 319 19.46 16.87 -13.12
N ASP A 320 19.85 15.73 -12.54
CA ASP A 320 20.92 14.87 -13.05
C ASP A 320 20.59 14.31 -14.44
N LEU A 321 19.33 13.91 -14.65
CA LEU A 321 18.85 13.36 -15.91
C LEU A 321 18.84 14.41 -17.03
N SER A 322 18.31 15.60 -16.75
CA SER A 322 18.19 16.67 -17.73
C SER A 322 19.41 17.57 -17.82
N LYS A 323 20.43 17.35 -16.98
CA LYS A 323 21.61 18.22 -16.84
C LYS A 323 21.25 19.69 -16.59
N HIS A 324 20.18 19.90 -15.83
CA HIS A 324 19.72 21.22 -15.42
C HIS A 324 20.17 21.50 -13.98
N ASP A 325 20.17 22.78 -13.60
CA ASP A 325 20.29 23.15 -12.20
C ASP A 325 19.04 22.71 -11.43
N ILE A 326 19.24 22.26 -10.19
CA ILE A 326 18.17 21.76 -9.32
C ILE A 326 17.04 22.79 -9.14
N GLY A 327 17.37 24.08 -9.16
CA GLY A 327 16.40 25.18 -9.01
C GLY A 327 15.40 25.29 -10.16
N ASP A 328 15.77 24.81 -11.36
CA ASP A 328 14.94 24.86 -12.57
C ASP A 328 13.99 23.67 -12.67
N VAL A 329 14.25 22.61 -11.91
CA VAL A 329 13.39 21.43 -11.83
C VAL A 329 12.24 21.73 -10.87
N LYS A 330 10.99 21.51 -11.30
CA LYS A 330 9.77 21.83 -10.55
C LYS A 330 8.88 20.61 -10.35
N ILE A 331 8.30 20.45 -9.15
CA ILE A 331 7.30 19.41 -8.87
C ILE A 331 5.94 19.88 -9.41
N THR A 332 5.38 19.19 -10.40
CA THR A 332 4.20 19.66 -11.14
C THR A 332 2.89 19.02 -10.71
N ASP A 333 2.94 17.90 -9.97
CA ASP A 333 1.75 17.31 -9.35
C ASP A 333 2.10 16.60 -8.03
N LEU A 334 1.10 16.51 -7.15
CA LEU A 334 1.16 15.84 -5.87
C LEU A 334 -0.16 15.08 -5.64
N LEU A 335 -0.07 13.86 -5.11
CA LEU A 335 -1.21 13.11 -4.58
C LEU A 335 -0.94 12.72 -3.12
N ALA A 336 -1.87 13.06 -2.23
CA ALA A 336 -1.87 12.65 -0.84
C ALA A 336 -2.97 11.61 -0.58
N ILE A 337 -2.67 10.59 0.22
CA ILE A 337 -3.60 9.52 0.60
C ILE A 337 -3.46 9.20 2.09
N ASP A 338 -4.58 9.21 2.81
CA ASP A 338 -4.62 8.72 4.19
C ASP A 338 -4.51 7.20 4.22
N THR A 339 -3.68 6.70 5.13
CA THR A 339 -3.39 5.28 5.32
C THR A 339 -3.14 4.99 6.80
N GLN A 340 -2.95 3.72 7.14
CA GLN A 340 -2.68 3.28 8.50
C GLN A 340 -1.44 2.40 8.53
N VAL A 341 -0.55 2.64 9.49
CA VAL A 341 0.71 1.91 9.62
C VAL A 341 0.72 1.16 10.93
N PRO A 342 0.96 -0.16 10.94
CA PRO A 342 1.20 -0.88 12.18
C PRO A 342 2.52 -0.40 12.79
N GLN A 343 2.46 0.16 14.01
CA GLN A 343 3.61 0.64 14.77
C GLN A 343 3.63 -0.01 16.15
N GLU A 344 4.83 -0.30 16.65
CA GLU A 344 5.00 -0.72 18.04
C GLU A 344 4.60 0.43 18.98
N VAL A 345 3.76 0.11 19.96
CA VAL A 345 3.29 1.07 20.95
C VAL A 345 4.43 1.39 21.90
N ARG A 346 4.82 2.67 21.97
CA ARG A 346 5.88 3.12 22.88
C ARG A 346 5.46 2.89 24.32
N GLY A 347 6.32 2.24 25.09
CA GLY A 347 6.06 1.91 26.49
C GLY A 347 5.26 0.62 26.71
N GLY A 348 4.86 -0.08 25.63
CA GLY A 348 4.31 -1.43 25.71
C GLY A 348 5.27 -2.41 26.39
N VAL A 349 4.71 -3.46 27.01
CA VAL A 349 5.47 -4.47 27.75
C VAL A 349 5.38 -5.87 27.14
N ALA A 350 4.52 -6.07 26.14
CA ALA A 350 4.35 -7.36 25.47
C ALA A 350 4.46 -7.28 23.94
N GLY A 351 4.95 -6.15 23.40
CA GLY A 351 5.07 -5.95 21.95
C GLY A 351 3.75 -5.55 21.31
N GLU A 352 2.97 -4.72 22.01
CA GLU A 352 1.72 -4.15 21.55
C GLU A 352 1.94 -3.37 20.23
N VAL A 353 1.01 -3.56 19.29
CA VAL A 353 1.03 -2.89 17.99
C VAL A 353 -0.28 -2.13 17.83
N ALA A 354 -0.19 -0.86 17.44
CA ALA A 354 -1.32 -0.01 17.10
C ALA A 354 -1.28 0.35 15.61
N LEU A 355 -2.45 0.62 15.03
CA LEU A 355 -2.56 1.18 13.68
C LEU A 355 -2.55 2.70 13.80
N GLU A 356 -1.42 3.31 13.45
CA GLU A 356 -1.26 4.76 13.46
C GLU A 356 -1.71 5.36 12.14
N ASN A 357 -2.32 6.54 12.20
CA ASN A 357 -2.68 7.27 10.99
C ASN A 357 -1.40 7.78 10.32
N ALA A 358 -1.38 7.74 9.00
CA ALA A 358 -0.29 8.25 8.19
C ALA A 358 -0.82 8.85 6.88
N VAL A 359 0.00 9.71 6.29
CA VAL A 359 -0.24 10.29 4.97
C VAL A 359 0.83 9.78 4.01
N ALA A 360 0.40 9.06 2.97
CA ALA A 360 1.24 8.71 1.84
C ALA A 360 1.23 9.84 0.81
N LEU A 361 2.40 10.21 0.30
CA LEU A 361 2.57 11.26 -0.70
C LEU A 361 3.24 10.69 -1.95
N ALA A 362 2.66 10.98 -3.11
CA ALA A 362 3.32 10.80 -4.40
C ALA A 362 3.55 12.16 -5.05
N ALA A 363 4.78 12.42 -5.48
CA ALA A 363 5.15 13.62 -6.22
C ALA A 363 5.63 13.25 -7.61
N MET A 364 5.42 14.15 -8.57
CA MET A 364 5.82 13.95 -9.97
C MET A 364 6.53 15.18 -10.52
N VAL A 365 7.63 14.94 -11.24
CA VAL A 365 8.40 15.94 -11.98
C VAL A 365 8.43 15.59 -13.46
N ARG A 366 8.32 16.62 -14.29
CA ARG A 366 8.41 16.53 -15.75
C ARG A 366 9.35 17.60 -16.31
N THR A 367 10.09 17.27 -17.37
CA THR A 367 10.88 18.23 -18.14
C THR A 367 10.22 18.54 -19.48
N LYS A 368 10.47 19.75 -20.01
CA LYS A 368 10.01 20.17 -21.34
C LYS A 368 10.91 19.66 -22.47
N GLU A 369 12.17 19.32 -22.16
CA GLU A 369 13.15 18.90 -23.15
C GLU A 369 13.15 17.37 -23.31
N SER A 370 13.11 16.91 -24.56
CA SER A 370 13.15 15.49 -24.92
C SER A 370 14.55 15.09 -25.37
N GLY A 371 15.12 14.06 -24.75
CA GLY A 371 16.38 13.41 -25.19
C GLY A 371 16.20 12.51 -26.41
N MET A 372 15.00 12.44 -26.98
CA MET A 372 14.61 11.43 -27.96
C MET A 372 15.35 11.52 -29.29
N GLN A 373 15.85 12.69 -29.68
CA GLN A 373 16.67 12.79 -30.91
C GLN A 373 17.97 11.98 -30.79
N ALA A 374 18.65 12.07 -29.64
CA ALA A 374 19.85 11.28 -29.38
C ALA A 374 19.55 9.77 -29.33
N VAL A 375 18.38 9.40 -28.84
CA VAL A 375 17.90 8.01 -28.83
C VAL A 375 17.63 7.52 -30.26
N ALA A 376 16.94 8.32 -31.08
CA ALA A 376 16.66 8.02 -32.48
C ALA A 376 17.94 7.80 -33.29
N ASP A 377 18.91 8.73 -33.17
CA ASP A 377 20.19 8.63 -33.87
C ASP A 377 20.95 7.34 -33.50
N ALA A 378 20.96 6.99 -32.21
CA ALA A 378 21.59 5.76 -31.72
C ALA A 378 20.87 4.48 -32.17
N ILE A 379 19.53 4.49 -32.25
CA ILE A 379 18.74 3.38 -32.79
C ILE A 379 19.04 3.18 -34.27
N ALA A 380 19.04 4.26 -35.05
CA ALA A 380 19.31 4.19 -36.49
C ALA A 380 20.70 3.61 -36.76
N GLU A 381 21.71 4.05 -36.01
CA GLU A 381 23.08 3.53 -36.14
C GLU A 381 23.16 2.03 -35.82
N ARG A 382 22.57 1.61 -34.68
CA ARG A 382 22.57 0.19 -34.28
C ARG A 382 21.82 -0.71 -35.26
N LEU A 383 20.69 -0.25 -35.81
CA LEU A 383 19.94 -1.03 -36.80
C LEU A 383 20.71 -1.16 -38.13
N ARG A 384 21.44 -0.12 -38.54
CA ARG A 384 22.33 -0.21 -39.72
C ARG A 384 23.44 -1.24 -39.52
N ILE A 385 24.08 -1.24 -38.33
CA ILE A 385 25.08 -2.26 -37.96
C ILE A 385 24.47 -3.67 -37.99
N ALA A 386 23.20 -3.82 -37.63
CA ALA A 386 22.48 -5.09 -37.64
C ALA A 386 22.00 -5.55 -39.04
N GLY A 387 22.22 -4.75 -40.10
CA GLY A 387 21.88 -5.11 -41.49
C GLY A 387 20.71 -4.33 -42.10
N ALA A 388 20.09 -3.41 -41.37
CA ALA A 388 19.02 -2.54 -41.89
C ALA A 388 19.60 -1.25 -42.50
N GLU A 389 20.33 -1.35 -43.61
CA GLU A 389 21.14 -0.25 -44.17
C GLU A 389 20.33 1.02 -44.51
N ARG A 390 19.06 0.85 -44.90
CA ARG A 390 18.19 1.95 -45.38
C ARG A 390 17.31 2.57 -44.30
N VAL A 391 17.33 2.03 -43.08
CA VAL A 391 16.40 2.45 -42.04
C VAL A 391 16.72 3.86 -41.52
N ALA A 392 15.67 4.66 -41.36
CA ALA A 392 15.71 5.92 -40.64
C ALA A 392 14.94 5.80 -39.32
N ALA A 393 15.43 6.41 -38.24
CA ALA A 393 14.66 6.60 -37.02
C ALA A 393 14.23 8.06 -36.94
N LEU A 394 12.93 8.30 -36.80
CA LEU A 394 12.34 9.63 -36.74
C LEU A 394 11.58 9.76 -35.42
N VAL A 395 11.76 10.89 -34.74
CA VAL A 395 10.91 11.28 -33.62
C VAL A 395 9.68 11.97 -34.20
N GLY A 396 8.48 11.48 -33.91
CA GLY A 396 7.27 12.00 -34.54
C GLY A 396 6.01 11.56 -33.83
N GLY A 397 5.44 12.47 -33.03
CA GLY A 397 4.13 12.33 -32.38
C GLY A 397 4.19 12.73 -30.91
N VAL A 398 3.26 13.60 -30.49
CA VAL A 398 3.03 13.88 -29.07
C VAL A 398 2.40 12.62 -28.45
N GLU A 399 2.99 12.09 -27.37
CA GLU A 399 2.57 10.84 -26.69
C GLU A 399 1.05 10.79 -26.47
N ALA A 400 0.47 11.87 -25.93
CA ALA A 400 -0.97 12.02 -25.74
C ALA A 400 -1.80 11.90 -27.04
N GLU A 401 -1.33 12.48 -28.15
CA GLU A 401 -2.03 12.41 -29.43
C GLU A 401 -2.02 10.98 -29.98
N MET A 402 -0.87 10.30 -29.87
CA MET A 402 -0.72 8.92 -30.34
C MET A 402 -1.58 7.97 -29.50
N ALA A 403 -1.60 8.14 -28.18
CA ALA A 403 -2.41 7.35 -27.26
C ALA A 403 -3.91 7.44 -27.59
N VAL A 404 -4.43 8.65 -27.82
CA VAL A 404 -5.84 8.85 -28.14
C VAL A 404 -6.20 8.31 -29.53
N ARG A 405 -5.33 8.48 -30.53
CA ARG A 405 -5.51 7.88 -31.86
C ARG A 405 -5.51 6.35 -31.80
N GLY A 406 -4.64 5.76 -30.99
CA GLY A 406 -4.64 4.32 -30.72
C GLY A 406 -5.93 3.87 -30.03
N ALA A 407 -6.37 4.58 -28.99
CA ALA A 407 -7.59 4.26 -28.26
C ALA A 407 -8.86 4.32 -29.14
N LEU A 408 -8.93 5.25 -30.10
CA LEU A 408 -10.04 5.35 -31.07
C LEU A 408 -10.18 4.12 -31.99
N THR A 409 -9.17 3.25 -32.05
CA THR A 409 -9.29 1.97 -32.75
C THR A 409 -10.05 0.92 -31.93
N THR A 410 -10.34 1.20 -30.65
CA THR A 410 -11.15 0.32 -29.80
C THR A 410 -12.59 0.27 -30.30
N PRO A 411 -13.15 -0.92 -30.59
CA PRO A 411 -14.53 -1.04 -31.07
C PRO A 411 -15.55 -0.42 -30.12
N GLY A 412 -16.49 0.34 -30.68
CA GLY A 412 -17.58 0.99 -29.91
C GLY A 412 -17.21 2.32 -29.28
N THR A 413 -16.01 2.84 -29.54
CA THR A 413 -15.61 4.19 -29.12
C THR A 413 -15.87 5.24 -30.19
N ASP A 414 -16.10 6.50 -29.78
CA ASP A 414 -16.16 7.66 -30.65
C ASP A 414 -15.74 8.93 -29.88
N ARG A 415 -15.62 10.06 -30.57
CA ARG A 415 -15.33 11.36 -29.95
C ARG A 415 -16.59 11.93 -29.27
N PRO A 416 -16.47 12.63 -28.13
CA PRO A 416 -15.24 12.91 -27.38
C PRO A 416 -14.80 11.70 -26.54
N LEU A 417 -13.49 11.44 -26.54
CA LEU A 417 -12.87 10.28 -25.89
C LEU A 417 -11.73 10.73 -24.99
N VAL A 418 -11.65 10.14 -23.81
CA VAL A 418 -10.51 10.27 -22.90
C VAL A 418 -9.76 8.95 -22.84
N VAL A 419 -8.45 9.02 -22.85
CA VAL A 419 -7.55 7.93 -22.47
C VAL A 419 -7.05 8.18 -21.06
N LEU A 420 -7.07 7.14 -20.22
CA LEU A 420 -6.33 7.10 -18.97
C LEU A 420 -5.23 6.04 -19.13
N ASP A 421 -3.97 6.49 -19.21
CA ASP A 421 -2.80 5.62 -19.19
C ASP A 421 -2.31 5.45 -17.75
N MET A 422 -2.40 4.22 -17.25
CA MET A 422 -2.14 3.88 -15.86
C MET A 422 -0.82 3.10 -15.73
N GLY A 423 0.26 3.83 -15.47
CA GLY A 423 1.61 3.28 -15.32
C GLY A 423 1.96 2.87 -13.89
N GLY A 424 3.27 2.70 -13.63
CA GLY A 424 3.82 2.49 -12.28
C GLY A 424 3.90 3.79 -11.48
N GLY A 425 4.54 4.82 -12.04
CA GLY A 425 4.82 6.09 -11.35
C GLY A 425 3.78 7.20 -11.52
N SER A 426 3.07 7.23 -12.66
CA SER A 426 2.12 8.28 -13.03
C SER A 426 0.83 7.73 -13.62
N THR A 427 -0.23 8.52 -13.48
CA THR A 427 -1.49 8.34 -14.22
C THR A 427 -1.61 9.49 -15.20
N ASP A 428 -1.53 9.19 -16.48
CA ASP A 428 -1.58 10.18 -17.55
C ASP A 428 -2.96 10.14 -18.21
N ALA A 429 -3.48 11.29 -18.60
CA ALA A 429 -4.77 11.39 -19.25
C ALA A 429 -4.71 12.30 -20.46
N ALA A 430 -5.37 11.90 -21.53
CA ALA A 430 -5.46 12.66 -22.77
C ALA A 430 -6.89 12.64 -23.29
N VAL A 431 -7.42 13.79 -23.71
CA VAL A 431 -8.77 13.92 -24.29
C VAL A 431 -8.66 14.29 -25.77
N ILE A 432 -9.54 13.73 -26.60
CA ILE A 432 -9.85 14.27 -27.93
C ILE A 432 -11.27 14.83 -27.94
N GLY A 433 -11.38 16.11 -28.25
CA GLY A 433 -12.64 16.81 -28.45
C GLY A 433 -13.36 16.37 -29.73
N THR A 434 -14.62 16.76 -29.86
CA THR A 434 -15.39 16.54 -31.11
C THR A 434 -14.80 17.28 -32.30
N ASP A 435 -14.11 18.39 -32.06
CA ASP A 435 -13.38 19.19 -33.05
C ASP A 435 -11.99 18.61 -33.38
N GLY A 436 -11.56 17.57 -32.67
CA GLY A 436 -10.24 16.97 -32.80
C GLY A 436 -9.13 17.68 -32.01
N ALA A 437 -9.47 18.67 -31.18
CA ALA A 437 -8.51 19.27 -30.25
C ALA A 437 -8.07 18.23 -29.21
N ILE A 438 -6.80 18.26 -28.82
CA ILE A 438 -6.21 17.31 -27.88
C ILE A 438 -5.57 18.05 -26.72
N ASP A 439 -6.00 17.69 -25.52
CA ASP A 439 -5.43 18.17 -24.26
C ASP A 439 -4.95 16.98 -23.42
N ALA A 440 -3.94 17.20 -22.59
CA ALA A 440 -3.38 16.15 -21.74
C ALA A 440 -2.99 16.66 -20.36
N VAL A 441 -3.12 15.80 -19.35
CA VAL A 441 -2.72 16.03 -17.96
C VAL A 441 -1.94 14.82 -17.46
N HIS A 442 -0.98 15.06 -16.58
CA HIS A 442 -0.15 14.03 -15.98
C HIS A 442 -0.29 14.15 -14.48
N LEU A 443 -0.57 13.05 -13.79
CA LEU A 443 -0.83 13.03 -12.36
C LEU A 443 0.15 12.11 -11.64
N ALA A 444 0.57 12.53 -10.45
CA ALA A 444 1.36 11.73 -9.53
C ALA A 444 0.53 10.59 -8.94
N GLY A 445 1.18 9.47 -8.69
CA GLY A 445 0.57 8.30 -8.07
C GLY A 445 -0.07 7.37 -9.10
N ALA A 446 0.47 6.17 -9.18
CA ALA A 446 -0.15 5.06 -9.90
C ALA A 446 0.21 3.73 -9.24
N GLY A 447 0.63 2.73 -10.00
CA GLY A 447 0.85 1.37 -9.53
C GLY A 447 1.80 1.24 -8.33
N ASP A 448 2.87 2.04 -8.27
CA ASP A 448 3.90 1.95 -7.23
C ASP A 448 3.38 2.46 -5.87
N LEU A 449 2.52 3.48 -5.89
CA LEU A 449 1.86 3.99 -4.70
C LEU A 449 0.90 2.95 -4.13
N VAL A 450 0.13 2.26 -4.98
CA VAL A 450 -0.75 1.16 -4.55
C VAL A 450 0.06 0.05 -3.88
N THR A 451 1.18 -0.35 -4.48
CA THR A 451 2.09 -1.35 -3.92
C THR A 451 2.62 -0.92 -2.56
N LYS A 452 3.02 0.35 -2.42
CA LYS A 452 3.52 0.88 -1.15
C LYS A 452 2.45 0.94 -0.06
N LEU A 453 1.22 1.31 -0.41
CA LEU A 453 0.08 1.30 0.52
C LEU A 453 -0.22 -0.12 1.02
N ILE A 454 -0.20 -1.12 0.13
CA ILE A 454 -0.40 -2.53 0.50
C ILE A 454 0.71 -3.04 1.43
N ASP A 455 1.97 -2.79 1.07
CA ASP A 455 3.14 -3.16 1.89
C ASP A 455 3.04 -2.61 3.31
N THR A 456 2.65 -1.34 3.41
CA THR A 456 2.58 -0.59 4.67
C THR A 456 1.40 -1.04 5.52
N GLU A 457 0.17 -1.04 4.99
CA GLU A 457 -1.04 -1.35 5.77
C GLU A 457 -1.07 -2.80 6.27
N LEU A 458 -0.39 -3.71 5.56
CA LEU A 458 -0.26 -5.12 5.94
C LEU A 458 1.04 -5.41 6.71
N GLY A 459 1.93 -4.42 6.89
CA GLY A 459 3.20 -4.57 7.59
C GLY A 459 4.11 -5.64 6.98
N LEU A 460 4.22 -5.71 5.65
CA LEU A 460 4.92 -6.80 4.96
C LEU A 460 6.44 -6.63 4.96
N GLY A 461 6.93 -5.39 4.78
CA GLY A 461 8.35 -5.11 4.58
C GLY A 461 8.90 -5.76 3.30
N ASN A 462 8.05 -5.99 2.31
CA ASN A 462 8.38 -6.69 1.07
C ASN A 462 7.52 -6.18 -0.09
N LEU A 463 8.09 -5.25 -0.86
CA LEU A 463 7.42 -4.63 -2.02
C LEU A 463 7.11 -5.62 -3.14
N GLU A 464 7.93 -6.66 -3.34
CA GLU A 464 7.68 -7.68 -4.36
C GLU A 464 6.42 -8.49 -4.01
N LEU A 465 6.28 -8.88 -2.74
CA LEU A 465 5.09 -9.56 -2.25
C LEU A 465 3.86 -8.64 -2.29
N ALA A 466 4.02 -7.36 -1.96
CA ALA A 466 2.94 -6.39 -2.07
C ALA A 466 2.49 -6.20 -3.54
N GLU A 467 3.42 -6.20 -4.50
CA GLU A 467 3.14 -6.16 -5.94
C GLU A 467 2.39 -7.43 -6.39
N GLU A 468 2.78 -8.59 -5.88
CA GLU A 468 2.04 -9.83 -6.13
C GLU A 468 0.63 -9.78 -5.56
N ILE A 469 0.46 -9.32 -4.31
CA ILE A 469 -0.86 -9.13 -3.69
C ILE A 469 -1.71 -8.17 -4.53
N LYS A 470 -1.11 -7.08 -5.04
CA LYS A 470 -1.80 -6.12 -5.91
C LYS A 470 -2.37 -6.81 -7.16
N ARG A 471 -1.55 -7.59 -7.86
CA ARG A 471 -1.88 -8.12 -9.19
C ARG A 471 -2.57 -9.49 -9.19
N CYS A 472 -2.47 -10.25 -8.10
CA CYS A 472 -2.94 -11.64 -8.05
C CYS A 472 -4.18 -11.79 -7.15
N PRO A 473 -5.10 -12.71 -7.50
CA PRO A 473 -6.12 -13.15 -6.56
C PRO A 473 -5.51 -13.91 -5.38
N LEU A 474 -6.25 -13.94 -4.28
CA LEU A 474 -5.88 -14.61 -3.05
C LEU A 474 -6.55 -15.98 -2.92
N GLY A 475 -5.89 -16.87 -2.18
CA GLY A 475 -6.46 -18.11 -1.69
C GLY A 475 -6.11 -18.36 -0.23
N LYS A 476 -6.90 -19.18 0.46
CA LYS A 476 -6.62 -19.71 1.79
C LYS A 476 -6.35 -21.21 1.67
N ALA A 477 -5.14 -21.64 1.98
CA ALA A 477 -4.84 -23.06 2.09
C ALA A 477 -5.52 -23.63 3.33
N GLU A 478 -6.53 -24.48 3.14
CA GLU A 478 -7.30 -25.11 4.23
C GLU A 478 -6.80 -26.53 4.53
N SER A 479 -6.15 -27.17 3.57
CA SER A 479 -5.45 -28.45 3.74
C SER A 479 -4.21 -28.51 2.85
N PHE A 480 -3.50 -29.63 2.86
CA PHE A 480 -2.42 -29.89 1.90
C PHE A 480 -2.92 -30.16 0.48
N PHE A 481 -4.22 -30.33 0.24
CA PHE A 481 -4.74 -30.73 -1.07
C PHE A 481 -5.81 -29.78 -1.62
N HIS A 482 -6.18 -28.71 -0.89
CA HIS A 482 -7.11 -27.72 -1.41
C HIS A 482 -6.89 -26.32 -0.85
N VAL A 483 -7.20 -25.34 -1.70
CA VAL A 483 -7.28 -23.92 -1.35
C VAL A 483 -8.71 -23.43 -1.56
N ARG A 484 -9.16 -22.51 -0.71
CA ARG A 484 -10.38 -21.73 -0.94
C ARG A 484 -10.01 -20.37 -1.51
N LEU A 485 -10.44 -20.08 -2.72
CA LEU A 485 -10.21 -18.80 -3.41
C LEU A 485 -11.01 -17.68 -2.74
N GLU A 486 -10.59 -16.43 -2.96
CA GLU A 486 -11.28 -15.24 -2.42
C GLU A 486 -12.73 -15.07 -2.90
N ASN A 487 -13.11 -15.73 -4.00
CA ASN A 487 -14.50 -15.79 -4.48
C ASN A 487 -15.32 -16.95 -3.86
N GLY A 488 -14.74 -17.69 -2.92
CA GLY A 488 -15.37 -18.82 -2.23
C GLY A 488 -15.18 -20.19 -2.91
N THR A 489 -14.67 -20.22 -4.15
CA THR A 489 -14.45 -21.47 -4.89
C THR A 489 -13.38 -22.33 -4.20
N ALA A 490 -13.63 -23.64 -4.06
CA ALA A 490 -12.63 -24.59 -3.60
C ALA A 490 -11.89 -25.19 -4.78
N GLN A 491 -10.56 -25.14 -4.76
CA GLN A 491 -9.69 -25.72 -5.78
C GLN A 491 -8.84 -26.84 -5.17
N PHE A 492 -8.91 -28.03 -5.76
CA PHE A 492 -8.18 -29.23 -5.33
C PHE A 492 -6.93 -29.46 -6.17
N PHE A 493 -5.90 -30.04 -5.55
CA PHE A 493 -4.62 -30.36 -6.19
C PHE A 493 -4.31 -31.85 -6.04
N GLU A 494 -3.74 -32.46 -7.08
CA GLU A 494 -3.30 -33.87 -7.04
C GLU A 494 -2.05 -34.07 -6.18
N LYS A 495 -1.18 -33.05 -6.14
CA LYS A 495 0.05 -33.04 -5.35
C LYS A 495 -0.15 -32.21 -4.09
N PRO A 496 0.48 -32.59 -2.97
CA PRO A 496 0.40 -31.82 -1.74
C PRO A 496 1.02 -30.43 -1.94
N LEU A 497 0.37 -29.42 -1.37
CA LEU A 497 0.87 -28.05 -1.29
C LEU A 497 2.16 -27.99 -0.48
N PRO A 498 3.05 -27.03 -0.76
CA PRO A 498 4.23 -26.79 0.06
C PRO A 498 3.86 -26.56 1.53
N ALA A 499 4.67 -27.08 2.45
CA ALA A 499 4.44 -26.89 3.89
C ALA A 499 4.41 -25.41 4.30
N THR A 500 5.11 -24.54 3.57
CA THR A 500 5.11 -23.09 3.78
C THR A 500 3.77 -22.43 3.47
N ALA A 501 2.91 -23.05 2.65
CA ALA A 501 1.58 -22.56 2.31
C ALA A 501 0.50 -23.03 3.31
N PHE A 502 0.75 -24.10 4.07
CA PHE A 502 -0.26 -24.71 4.93
C PHE A 502 -0.89 -23.71 5.91
N ALA A 503 -2.22 -23.68 5.95
CA ALA A 503 -3.02 -22.78 6.78
C ALA A 503 -2.72 -21.28 6.58
N ARG A 504 -2.06 -20.87 5.50
CA ARG A 504 -1.78 -19.45 5.19
C ARG A 504 -2.68 -18.92 4.08
N VAL A 505 -2.79 -17.60 4.04
CA VAL A 505 -3.27 -16.90 2.84
C VAL A 505 -2.11 -16.88 1.84
N VAL A 506 -2.43 -17.10 0.57
CA VAL A 506 -1.46 -17.20 -0.53
C VAL A 506 -1.89 -16.30 -1.68
N THR A 507 -0.93 -15.73 -2.40
CA THR A 507 -1.17 -15.19 -3.75
C THR A 507 -1.19 -16.34 -4.74
N LEU A 508 -2.01 -16.20 -5.79
CA LEU A 508 -2.15 -17.22 -6.85
C LEU A 508 -1.77 -16.60 -8.20
N SER A 509 -0.62 -17.03 -8.75
CA SER A 509 -0.10 -16.54 -10.02
C SER A 509 0.14 -17.70 -10.97
N GLY A 510 -0.85 -18.02 -11.81
CA GLY A 510 -0.79 -19.19 -12.68
C GLY A 510 -0.65 -20.49 -11.89
N GLN A 511 0.54 -21.12 -11.96
CA GLN A 511 0.87 -22.30 -11.14
C GLN A 511 1.67 -22.00 -9.87
N ALA A 512 2.13 -20.75 -9.69
CA ALA A 512 2.86 -20.33 -8.51
C ALA A 512 1.90 -19.95 -7.36
N MET A 513 2.30 -20.32 -6.15
CA MET A 513 1.56 -20.06 -4.91
C MET A 513 2.53 -19.53 -3.87
N ASN A 514 2.41 -18.25 -3.51
CA ASN A 514 3.33 -17.62 -2.57
C ASN A 514 2.62 -17.31 -1.24
N PRO A 515 3.09 -17.86 -0.12
CA PRO A 515 2.47 -17.61 1.18
C PRO A 515 2.74 -16.19 1.68
N ILE A 516 1.69 -15.54 2.16
CA ILE A 516 1.77 -14.21 2.75
C ILE A 516 2.09 -14.37 4.25
N PRO A 517 3.23 -13.84 4.75
CA PRO A 517 3.69 -14.04 6.13
C PRO A 517 2.97 -13.09 7.10
N THR A 518 1.64 -13.06 7.05
CA THR A 518 0.81 -12.19 7.89
C THR A 518 -0.22 -12.99 8.69
N ARG A 519 -0.74 -12.35 9.74
CA ARG A 519 -1.86 -12.85 10.55
C ARG A 519 -3.21 -12.37 10.04
N HIS A 520 -3.24 -11.46 9.06
CA HIS A 520 -4.48 -10.94 8.49
C HIS A 520 -5.31 -12.05 7.83
N SER A 521 -6.63 -11.91 7.91
CA SER A 521 -7.56 -12.76 7.17
C SER A 521 -7.46 -12.46 5.67
N ILE A 522 -7.96 -13.41 4.85
CA ILE A 522 -8.07 -13.20 3.41
C ILE A 522 -8.91 -11.96 3.09
N ASP A 523 -9.98 -11.73 3.86
CA ASP A 523 -10.87 -10.57 3.69
C ASP A 523 -10.16 -9.26 3.97
N ARG A 524 -9.34 -9.20 5.03
CA ARG A 524 -8.58 -7.98 5.36
C ARG A 524 -7.53 -7.66 4.29
N ILE A 525 -6.82 -8.67 3.78
CA ILE A 525 -5.83 -8.47 2.70
C ILE A 525 -6.53 -8.00 1.43
N ARG A 526 -7.67 -8.61 1.09
CA ARG A 526 -8.50 -8.21 -0.06
C ARG A 526 -9.02 -6.77 0.09
N GLU A 527 -9.49 -6.41 1.28
CA GLU A 527 -9.95 -5.06 1.61
C GLU A 527 -8.83 -4.04 1.37
N VAL A 528 -7.65 -4.24 1.98
CA VAL A 528 -6.48 -3.35 1.80
C VAL A 528 -6.08 -3.25 0.33
N ARG A 529 -6.01 -4.36 -0.40
CA ARG A 529 -5.71 -4.38 -1.83
C ARG A 529 -6.68 -3.51 -2.63
N ARG A 530 -7.99 -3.67 -2.41
CA ARG A 530 -9.02 -2.95 -3.15
C ARG A 530 -9.07 -1.48 -2.77
N THR A 531 -9.01 -1.14 -1.48
CA THR A 531 -9.05 0.25 -1.04
C THR A 531 -7.81 1.02 -1.45
N ALA A 532 -6.63 0.39 -1.49
CA ALA A 532 -5.41 1.00 -2.03
C ALA A 532 -5.58 1.35 -3.52
N LYS A 533 -6.09 0.43 -4.34
CA LYS A 533 -6.40 0.68 -5.76
C LYS A 533 -7.42 1.81 -5.94
N GLN A 534 -8.48 1.83 -5.14
CA GLN A 534 -9.51 2.88 -5.17
C GLN A 534 -8.94 4.25 -4.83
N ARG A 535 -8.23 4.36 -3.70
CA ARG A 535 -7.67 5.64 -3.21
C ARG A 535 -6.64 6.25 -4.17
N VAL A 536 -6.00 5.45 -5.03
CA VAL A 536 -5.08 5.93 -6.06
C VAL A 536 -5.81 6.16 -7.39
N PHE A 537 -6.29 5.10 -8.02
CA PHE A 537 -6.73 5.15 -9.42
C PHE A 537 -8.11 5.77 -9.62
N VAL A 538 -9.07 5.54 -8.72
CA VAL A 538 -10.38 6.18 -8.83
C VAL A 538 -10.27 7.68 -8.55
N VAL A 539 -9.47 8.05 -7.55
CA VAL A 539 -9.19 9.47 -7.23
C VAL A 539 -8.50 10.14 -8.41
N ASN A 540 -7.44 9.55 -8.97
CA ASN A 540 -6.75 10.14 -10.12
C ASN A 540 -7.59 10.15 -11.40
N ALA A 541 -8.40 9.13 -11.66
CA ALA A 541 -9.34 9.14 -12.79
C ALA A 541 -10.30 10.34 -12.68
N LEU A 542 -10.93 10.54 -11.51
CA LEU A 542 -11.83 11.68 -11.30
C LEU A 542 -11.09 13.03 -11.36
N ARG A 543 -9.89 13.13 -10.78
CA ARG A 543 -9.04 14.34 -10.85
C ARG A 543 -8.69 14.69 -12.30
N ALA A 544 -8.23 13.71 -13.08
CA ALA A 544 -7.88 13.87 -14.48
C ALA A 544 -9.08 14.26 -15.33
N LEU A 545 -10.21 13.57 -15.16
CA LEU A 545 -11.41 13.86 -15.94
C LEU A 545 -11.96 15.26 -15.63
N ARG A 546 -11.90 15.73 -14.38
CA ARG A 546 -12.34 17.09 -14.02
C ARG A 546 -11.46 18.18 -14.64
N SER A 547 -10.16 17.94 -14.80
CA SER A 547 -9.25 18.94 -15.38
C SER A 547 -9.40 19.06 -16.90
N ILE A 548 -9.80 17.99 -17.58
CA ILE A 548 -9.96 17.94 -19.04
C ILE A 548 -11.43 18.03 -19.50
N ALA A 549 -12.40 17.82 -18.61
CA ALA A 549 -13.81 17.94 -18.93
C ALA A 549 -14.15 19.38 -19.36
N PRO A 550 -14.93 19.58 -20.43
CA PRO A 550 -15.41 20.90 -20.82
C PRO A 550 -16.19 21.57 -19.68
N ALA A 551 -15.64 22.68 -19.14
CA ALA A 551 -16.15 23.37 -17.95
C ALA A 551 -16.21 22.51 -16.67
N GLY A 552 -15.42 21.45 -16.59
CA GLY A 552 -15.37 20.54 -15.43
C GLY A 552 -16.55 19.57 -15.32
N ASP A 553 -17.47 19.54 -16.28
CA ASP A 553 -18.66 18.67 -16.24
C ASP A 553 -18.34 17.28 -16.82
N LEU A 554 -18.18 16.31 -15.92
CA LEU A 554 -17.90 14.91 -16.24
C LEU A 554 -18.96 14.28 -17.16
N ARG A 555 -20.22 14.76 -17.14
CA ARG A 555 -21.29 14.22 -17.99
C ARG A 555 -21.11 14.55 -19.47
N ARG A 556 -20.17 15.44 -19.79
CA ARG A 556 -19.82 15.80 -21.17
C ARG A 556 -18.75 14.89 -21.77
N ILE A 557 -18.21 13.97 -20.99
CA ILE A 557 -17.28 12.94 -21.45
C ILE A 557 -18.11 11.73 -21.88
N GLY A 558 -17.97 11.32 -23.15
CA GLY A 558 -18.70 10.16 -23.67
C GLY A 558 -18.01 8.86 -23.30
N PHE A 559 -16.72 8.76 -23.61
CA PHE A 559 -15.94 7.53 -23.54
C PHE A 559 -14.65 7.73 -22.75
N VAL A 560 -14.31 6.76 -21.91
CA VAL A 560 -13.02 6.65 -21.21
C VAL A 560 -12.43 5.28 -21.55
N VAL A 561 -11.24 5.29 -22.15
CA VAL A 561 -10.49 4.09 -22.49
C VAL A 561 -9.30 3.97 -21.53
N LEU A 562 -9.22 2.84 -20.85
CA LEU A 562 -8.14 2.55 -19.90
C LEU A 562 -7.00 1.82 -20.63
N LEU A 563 -5.80 2.39 -20.60
CA LEU A 563 -4.58 1.84 -21.16
C LEU A 563 -3.48 1.75 -20.08
N GLY A 564 -2.33 1.21 -20.44
CA GLY A 564 -1.19 1.04 -19.55
C GLY A 564 -1.23 -0.28 -18.76
N GLY A 565 -0.11 -0.61 -18.13
CA GLY A 565 0.07 -1.90 -17.43
C GLY A 565 -0.95 -2.13 -16.31
N CYS A 566 -1.38 -1.07 -15.62
CA CYS A 566 -2.38 -1.19 -14.55
C CYS A 566 -3.83 -1.35 -15.08
N ALA A 567 -4.09 -1.10 -16.38
CA ALA A 567 -5.39 -1.38 -16.98
C ALA A 567 -5.64 -2.88 -17.23
N LEU A 568 -4.59 -3.70 -17.11
CA LEU A 568 -4.66 -5.17 -17.16
C LEU A 568 -4.95 -5.81 -15.80
N ASP A 569 -4.99 -5.01 -14.73
CA ASP A 569 -5.36 -5.49 -13.41
C ASP A 569 -6.82 -5.98 -13.40
N PHE A 570 -7.10 -7.02 -12.63
CA PHE A 570 -8.43 -7.65 -12.59
C PHE A 570 -9.47 -6.88 -11.75
N GLU A 571 -9.09 -5.78 -11.08
CA GLU A 571 -9.99 -4.96 -10.26
C GLU A 571 -9.98 -3.49 -10.67
N ILE A 572 -8.83 -2.91 -11.04
CA ILE A 572 -8.71 -1.46 -11.33
C ILE A 572 -9.73 -0.99 -12.39
N PRO A 573 -9.89 -1.66 -13.55
CA PRO A 573 -10.85 -1.24 -14.56
C PRO A 573 -12.30 -1.22 -14.05
N GLU A 574 -12.70 -2.25 -13.30
CA GLU A 574 -14.03 -2.34 -12.69
C GLU A 574 -14.25 -1.21 -11.68
N LEU A 575 -13.26 -0.97 -10.81
CA LEU A 575 -13.32 0.09 -9.79
C LEU A 575 -13.50 1.48 -10.40
N ILE A 576 -12.81 1.77 -11.52
CA ILE A 576 -12.95 3.04 -12.23
C ILE A 576 -14.31 3.09 -12.93
N ALA A 577 -14.72 2.02 -13.62
CA ALA A 577 -15.99 1.98 -14.33
C ALA A 577 -17.18 2.20 -13.37
N ASP A 578 -17.19 1.56 -12.21
CA ASP A 578 -18.20 1.75 -11.16
C ASP A 578 -18.27 3.20 -10.67
N ALA A 579 -17.11 3.86 -10.51
CA ALA A 579 -17.04 5.25 -10.07
C ALA A 579 -17.50 6.24 -11.16
N LEU A 580 -17.37 5.88 -12.44
CA LEU A 580 -17.75 6.72 -13.57
C LEU A 580 -19.19 6.49 -14.06
N ALA A 581 -19.77 5.32 -13.76
CA ALA A 581 -21.13 4.95 -14.17
C ALA A 581 -22.22 5.98 -13.76
N PRO A 582 -22.20 6.60 -12.57
CA PRO A 582 -23.19 7.64 -12.20
C PRO A 582 -23.18 8.88 -13.10
N TYR A 583 -22.12 9.12 -13.86
CA TYR A 583 -22.00 10.22 -14.80
C TYR A 583 -22.46 9.86 -16.22
N GLY A 584 -22.81 8.59 -16.47
CA GLY A 584 -23.17 8.08 -17.80
C GLY A 584 -21.99 7.89 -18.74
N ILE A 585 -20.77 7.87 -18.20
CA ILE A 585 -19.53 7.69 -18.98
C ILE A 585 -19.35 6.21 -19.28
N VAL A 586 -19.09 5.88 -20.55
CA VAL A 586 -18.70 4.53 -20.96
C VAL A 586 -17.21 4.34 -20.65
N CYS A 587 -16.88 3.42 -19.74
CA CYS A 587 -15.50 3.18 -19.31
C CYS A 587 -15.13 1.70 -19.44
N GLY A 588 -13.92 1.43 -19.95
CA GLY A 588 -13.40 0.06 -20.01
C GLY A 588 -11.96 -0.01 -20.49
N THR A 589 -11.34 -1.19 -20.34
CA THR A 589 -10.00 -1.46 -20.87
C THR A 589 -10.01 -1.38 -22.39
N GLY A 590 -9.03 -0.67 -22.96
CA GLY A 590 -8.88 -0.53 -24.40
C GLY A 590 -8.60 -1.86 -25.08
N ASN A 591 -9.21 -2.05 -26.25
CA ASN A 591 -8.93 -3.17 -27.14
C ASN A 591 -8.45 -2.60 -28.47
N VAL A 592 -7.19 -2.18 -28.48
CA VAL A 592 -6.58 -1.45 -29.59
C VAL A 592 -6.42 -2.37 -30.79
N ARG A 593 -7.17 -2.06 -31.86
CA ARG A 593 -7.31 -2.82 -33.11
C ARG A 593 -8.01 -4.17 -32.92
#